data_AF-A0A7Y8BSB6-F1
#
_entry.id   AF-A0A7Y8BSB6-F1
#
_cell.length_a   1.000
_cell.length_b   1.000
_cell.length_c   1.000
_cell.angle_alpha   90.00
_cell.angle_beta   90.00
_cell.angle_gamma   90.00
#
_symmetry.space_group_name_H-M   'P 1'
#
loop_
_entity.id
_entity.type
_entity.pdbx_description
1 polymer ?
#
loop_
_entity_poly.entity_id
_entity_poly.type
_entity_poly.pdbx_seq_one_letter_code
_entity_poly.pdbx_strand_id
1 'polypeptide(L)'
;MHADLWTFSLNTYAKPGVEQTCLALQAQGANVCLLLCAAWLGRRGVRCEAERAGQLQALAEPWHDQVVQPLRQLRTQWRTAALEDVELKVLRDQVKALELAAEQQLLQRLEALARDWPEVGAEDLDTWLEAVTAQATSLNSDALQQLRVAVNQA
;
A
#
# COMPACT_ATOMS: atom_id res chain seq x y z
N MET A 1 -8.85 12.46 16.51
CA MET A 1 -8.42 11.05 16.56
C MET A 1 -8.26 10.62 15.11
N HIS A 2 -7.03 10.46 14.63
CA HIS A 2 -6.80 9.99 13.27
C HIS A 2 -7.30 8.54 13.15
N ALA A 3 -7.93 8.19 12.04
CA ALA A 3 -8.27 6.81 11.76
C ALA A 3 -6.99 5.97 11.74
N ASP A 4 -7.06 4.74 12.27
CA ASP A 4 -5.97 3.77 12.15
C ASP A 4 -5.61 3.56 10.65
N LEU A 5 -4.40 3.07 10.38
CA LEU A 5 -3.90 3.00 9.01
C LEU A 5 -4.77 2.07 8.14
N TRP A 6 -5.37 1.05 8.74
CA TRP A 6 -6.29 0.15 8.07
C TRP A 6 -7.58 0.85 7.63
N THR A 7 -8.23 1.57 8.53
CA THR A 7 -9.46 2.33 8.27
C THR A 7 -9.19 3.45 7.28
N PHE A 8 -8.05 4.13 7.39
CA PHE A 8 -7.60 5.09 6.39
C PHE A 8 -7.43 4.44 5.01
N SER A 9 -6.80 3.26 4.96
CA SER A 9 -6.62 2.51 3.71
C SER A 9 -7.97 2.17 3.07
N LEU A 10 -8.91 1.63 3.84
CA LEU A 10 -10.27 1.31 3.36
C LEU A 10 -11.01 2.55 2.84
N ASN A 11 -10.97 3.66 3.58
CA ASN A 11 -11.60 4.91 3.17
C ASN A 11 -10.95 5.48 1.91
N THR A 12 -9.64 5.33 1.75
CA THR A 12 -8.91 5.76 0.55
C THR A 12 -9.30 4.89 -0.65
N TYR A 13 -9.34 3.57 -0.48
CA TYR A 13 -9.76 2.64 -1.54
C TYR A 13 -11.21 2.86 -2.00
N ALA A 14 -12.11 3.28 -1.11
CA ALA A 14 -13.51 3.54 -1.44
C ALA A 14 -13.71 4.75 -2.38
N LYS A 15 -12.66 5.54 -2.64
CA LYS A 15 -12.75 6.73 -3.47
C LYS A 15 -12.73 6.39 -4.96
N PRO A 16 -13.46 7.16 -5.79
CA PRO A 16 -13.44 6.98 -7.24
C PRO A 16 -12.01 7.02 -7.80
N GLY A 17 -11.65 6.03 -8.61
CA GLY A 17 -10.36 5.94 -9.29
C GLY A 17 -9.22 5.35 -8.46
N VAL A 18 -9.28 5.37 -7.13
CA VAL A 18 -8.17 4.89 -6.29
C VAL A 18 -7.90 3.41 -6.45
N GLU A 19 -8.94 2.58 -6.47
CA GLU A 19 -8.77 1.15 -6.68
C GLU A 19 -8.01 0.87 -7.99
N GLN A 20 -8.39 1.55 -9.08
CA GLN A 20 -7.74 1.41 -10.38
C GLN A 20 -6.28 1.89 -10.34
N THR A 21 -6.01 3.01 -9.68
CA THR A 21 -4.66 3.55 -9.49
C THR A 21 -3.78 2.58 -8.68
N CYS A 22 -4.28 2.07 -7.55
CA CYS A 22 -3.58 1.10 -6.72
C CYS A 22 -3.29 -0.19 -7.50
N LEU A 23 -4.24 -0.69 -8.29
CA LEU A 23 -4.04 -1.86 -9.16
C LEU A 23 -2.97 -1.60 -10.22
N ALA A 24 -2.95 -0.42 -10.84
CA ALA A 24 -1.94 -0.04 -11.83
C ALA A 24 -0.54 0.04 -11.21
N LEU A 25 -0.43 0.55 -9.99
CA LEU A 25 0.81 0.58 -9.21
C LEU A 25 1.24 -0.83 -8.81
N GLN A 26 0.33 -1.68 -8.32
CA GLN A 26 0.63 -3.09 -8.01
C GLN A 26 1.13 -3.87 -9.23
N ALA A 27 0.56 -3.61 -10.42
CA ALA A 27 1.02 -4.23 -11.66
C ALA A 27 2.46 -3.85 -12.03
N GLN A 28 2.94 -2.71 -11.56
CA GLN A 28 4.33 -2.25 -11.72
C GLN A 28 5.25 -2.74 -10.59
N GLY A 29 4.74 -3.56 -9.66
CA GLY A 29 5.50 -4.05 -8.51
C GLY A 29 5.51 -3.09 -7.31
N ALA A 30 4.67 -2.05 -7.32
CA ALA A 30 4.63 -1.11 -6.19
C ALA A 30 4.09 -1.78 -4.92
N ASN A 31 4.72 -1.44 -3.79
CA ASN A 31 4.19 -1.76 -2.48
C ASN A 31 3.08 -0.78 -2.08
N VAL A 32 1.83 -1.09 -2.43
CA VAL A 32 0.69 -0.23 -2.11
C VAL A 32 0.47 -0.05 -0.62
N CYS A 33 0.80 -1.03 0.23
CA CYS A 33 0.72 -0.85 1.68
C CYS A 33 1.68 0.25 2.18
N LEU A 34 2.89 0.30 1.62
CA LEU A 34 3.86 1.35 1.93
C LEU A 34 3.40 2.72 1.42
N LEU A 35 2.83 2.79 0.21
CA LEU A 35 2.27 4.03 -0.35
C LEU A 35 1.11 4.57 0.49
N LEU A 36 0.20 3.70 0.94
CA LEU A 36 -0.91 4.09 1.81
C LEU A 36 -0.41 4.55 3.18
N CYS A 37 0.63 3.92 3.72
CA CYS A 37 1.28 4.37 4.95
C CYS A 37 1.89 5.77 4.79
N ALA A 38 2.64 6.01 3.72
CA ALA A 38 3.20 7.32 3.40
C ALA A 38 2.11 8.39 3.29
N ALA A 39 1.02 8.08 2.59
CA ALA A 39 -0.14 8.97 2.48
C ALA A 39 -0.79 9.28 3.83
N TRP A 40 -0.96 8.26 4.67
CA TRP A 40 -1.51 8.41 6.02
C TRP A 40 -0.62 9.28 6.92
N LEU A 41 0.71 9.13 6.85
CA LEU A 41 1.66 9.92 7.63
C LEU A 41 1.70 11.39 7.20
N GLY A 42 1.68 11.65 5.89
CA GLY A 42 1.55 13.00 5.36
C GLY A 42 0.27 13.67 5.87
N ARG A 43 -0.86 12.94 5.88
CA ARG A 43 -2.13 13.47 6.38
C ARG A 43 -2.20 13.63 7.90
N ARG A 44 -1.45 12.83 8.67
CA ARG A 44 -1.28 13.00 10.12
C ARG A 44 -0.39 14.20 10.48
N GLY A 45 0.24 14.85 9.49
CA GLY A 45 1.15 15.96 9.76
C GLY A 45 2.50 15.52 10.33
N VAL A 46 2.89 14.26 10.11
CA VAL A 46 4.19 13.74 10.53
C VAL A 46 5.22 14.21 9.51
N ARG A 47 6.30 14.85 9.99
CA ARG A 47 7.39 15.30 9.13
C ARG A 47 8.07 14.13 8.42
N CYS A 48 8.29 14.28 7.12
CA CYS A 48 9.06 13.32 6.34
C CYS A 48 10.56 13.51 6.61
N GLU A 49 11.20 12.46 7.10
CA GLU A 49 12.64 12.41 7.35
C GLU A 49 13.20 11.17 6.65
N ALA A 50 14.38 11.30 6.03
CA ALA A 50 14.99 10.20 5.27
C ALA A 50 15.18 8.93 6.11
N GLU A 51 15.51 9.08 7.39
CA GLU A 51 15.62 7.97 8.33
C GLU A 51 14.28 7.23 8.51
N ARG A 52 13.19 7.97 8.71
CA ARG A 52 11.85 7.40 8.89
C ARG A 52 11.37 6.68 7.62
N ALA A 53 11.59 7.28 6.45
CA ALA A 53 11.27 6.65 5.17
C ALA A 53 12.06 5.33 4.99
N GLY A 54 13.35 5.33 5.34
CA GLY A 54 14.19 4.13 5.33
C GLY A 54 13.71 3.05 6.30
N GLN A 55 13.25 3.43 7.50
CA GLN A 55 12.68 2.48 8.48
C GLN A 55 11.40 1.81 7.95
N LEU A 56 10.51 2.57 7.31
CA LEU A 56 9.29 2.02 6.70
C LEU A 56 9.63 1.06 5.54
N GLN A 57 10.56 1.44 4.65
CA GLN A 57 11.01 0.60 3.54
C GLN A 57 11.62 -0.71 4.05
N ALA A 58 12.56 -0.63 4.99
CA ALA A 58 13.24 -1.79 5.57
C ALA A 58 12.26 -2.76 6.26
N LEU A 59 11.17 -2.25 6.85
CA LEU A 59 10.12 -3.06 7.43
C LEU A 59 9.22 -3.70 6.36
N ALA A 60 8.90 -2.94 5.31
CA ALA A 60 7.88 -3.32 4.34
C ALA A 60 8.38 -4.22 3.22
N GLU A 61 9.57 -3.96 2.67
CA GLU A 61 10.11 -4.66 1.50
C GLU A 61 10.24 -6.17 1.71
N PRO A 62 10.85 -6.68 2.79
CA PRO A 62 11.00 -8.13 2.96
C PRO A 62 9.65 -8.86 3.04
N TRP A 63 8.67 -8.26 3.72
CA TRP A 63 7.34 -8.85 3.84
C TRP A 63 6.58 -8.78 2.51
N HIS A 64 6.71 -7.67 1.79
CA HIS A 64 6.09 -7.52 0.48
C HIS A 64 6.64 -8.57 -0.48
N ASP A 65 7.96 -8.68 -0.61
CA ASP A 65 8.61 -9.53 -1.60
C ASP A 65 8.49 -11.02 -1.29
N GLN A 66 8.50 -11.40 -0.01
CA GLN A 66 8.51 -12.82 0.39
C GLN A 66 7.13 -13.37 0.71
N VAL A 67 6.13 -12.51 0.98
CA VAL A 67 4.79 -12.95 1.40
C VAL A 67 3.71 -12.45 0.47
N VAL A 68 3.58 -11.14 0.30
CA VAL A 68 2.47 -10.56 -0.48
C VAL A 68 2.63 -10.85 -1.97
N GLN A 69 3.83 -10.64 -2.50
CA GLN A 69 4.13 -10.75 -3.92
C GLN A 69 3.95 -12.19 -4.44
N PRO A 70 4.44 -13.25 -3.76
CA PRO A 70 4.21 -14.63 -4.19
C PRO A 70 2.73 -15.04 -4.16
N LEU A 71 1.97 -14.62 -3.13
CA LEU A 71 0.53 -14.87 -3.06
C LEU A 71 -0.22 -14.20 -4.22
N ARG A 72 0.13 -12.95 -4.51
CA ARG A 72 -0.44 -12.19 -5.63
C ARG A 72 -0.12 -12.82 -6.98
N GLN A 73 1.12 -13.26 -7.17
CA GLN A 73 1.54 -13.98 -8.37
C GLN A 73 0.72 -15.25 -8.55
N LEU A 74 0.61 -16.09 -7.51
CA LEU A 74 -0.14 -17.34 -7.55
C LEU A 74 -1.61 -17.10 -7.91
N ARG A 75 -2.26 -16.16 -7.23
CA ARG A 75 -3.65 -15.76 -7.52
C ARG A 75 -3.83 -15.28 -8.96
N THR A 76 -2.86 -14.55 -9.49
CA THR A 76 -2.90 -14.00 -10.85
C THR A 76 -2.71 -15.09 -11.90
N GLN A 77 -1.75 -15.99 -11.69
CA GLN A 77 -1.49 -17.14 -12.56
C GLN A 77 -2.71 -18.06 -12.69
N TRP A 78 -3.44 -18.29 -11.59
CA TRP A 78 -4.63 -19.13 -11.60
C TRP A 78 -5.88 -18.48 -12.21
N ARG A 79 -5.83 -17.19 -12.59
CA ARG A 79 -7.01 -16.45 -13.04
C ARG A 79 -7.75 -17.10 -14.20
N THR A 80 -7.03 -17.57 -15.23
CA THR A 80 -7.64 -18.17 -16.42
C THR A 80 -8.12 -19.59 -16.15
N ALA A 81 -7.29 -20.42 -15.51
CA ALA A 81 -7.61 -21.82 -15.22
C ALA A 81 -8.81 -21.95 -14.26
N ALA A 82 -8.96 -21.03 -13.30
CA ALA A 82 -10.09 -21.00 -12.37
C ALA A 82 -11.45 -20.67 -13.03
N LEU A 83 -11.48 -20.32 -14.33
CA LEU A 83 -12.74 -20.16 -15.07
C LEU A 83 -13.38 -21.51 -15.43
N GLU A 84 -12.55 -22.54 -15.60
CA GLU A 84 -12.96 -23.87 -16.05
C GLU A 84 -12.90 -24.92 -14.91
N ASP A 85 -12.13 -24.63 -13.86
CA ASP A 85 -11.96 -25.51 -12.69
C ASP A 85 -12.53 -24.86 -11.41
N VAL A 86 -13.62 -25.43 -10.90
CA VAL A 86 -14.34 -24.95 -9.71
C VAL A 86 -13.52 -25.14 -8.44
N GLU A 87 -12.78 -26.24 -8.31
CA GLU A 87 -11.95 -26.51 -7.12
C GLU A 87 -10.76 -25.55 -7.08
N LEU A 88 -10.14 -25.30 -8.25
CA LEU A 88 -9.09 -24.29 -8.37
C LEU A 88 -9.61 -22.88 -8.07
N LYS A 89 -10.84 -22.56 -8.45
CA LYS A 89 -11.48 -21.28 -8.08
C LYS A 89 -11.59 -21.12 -6.57
N VAL A 90 -12.02 -22.16 -5.85
CA VAL A 90 -12.09 -22.15 -4.38
C VAL A 90 -10.71 -21.91 -3.77
N LEU A 91 -9.68 -22.61 -4.23
CA LEU A 91 -8.30 -22.41 -3.77
C LEU A 91 -7.81 -20.99 -4.07
N ARG A 92 -8.11 -20.46 -5.26
CA ARG A 92 -7.74 -19.09 -5.64
C ARG A 92 -8.38 -18.05 -4.73
N ASP A 93 -9.64 -18.24 -4.33
CA ASP A 93 -10.32 -17.34 -3.41
C ASP A 93 -9.73 -17.40 -1.99
N GLN A 94 -9.26 -18.58 -1.55
CA GLN A 94 -8.50 -18.71 -0.30
C GLN A 94 -7.14 -17.98 -0.37
N VAL A 95 -6.41 -18.11 -1.49
CA VAL A 95 -5.16 -17.35 -1.70
C VAL A 95 -5.43 -15.85 -1.70
N LYS A 96 -6.53 -15.38 -2.30
CA LYS A 96 -6.94 -13.97 -2.26
C LYS A 96 -7.17 -13.49 -0.82
N ALA A 97 -7.87 -14.29 -0.01
CA ALA A 97 -8.10 -13.95 1.39
C ALA A 97 -6.80 -13.89 2.19
N LEU A 98 -5.87 -14.82 1.94
CA LEU A 98 -4.55 -14.84 2.57
C LEU A 98 -3.68 -13.65 2.15
N GLU A 99 -3.69 -13.27 0.86
CA GLU A 99 -3.02 -12.05 0.37
C GLU A 99 -3.52 -10.82 1.12
N LEU A 100 -4.84 -10.65 1.23
CA LEU A 100 -5.44 -9.52 1.94
C LEU A 100 -5.06 -9.51 3.43
N ALA A 101 -5.07 -10.67 4.09
CA ALA A 101 -4.63 -10.79 5.47
C ALA A 101 -3.14 -10.41 5.63
N ALA A 102 -2.28 -10.82 4.69
CA ALA A 102 -0.87 -10.46 4.70
C ALA A 102 -0.64 -8.96 4.49
N GLU A 103 -1.42 -8.30 3.62
CA GLU A 103 -1.41 -6.85 3.44
C GLU A 103 -1.86 -6.12 4.71
N GLN A 104 -2.93 -6.59 5.36
CA GLN A 104 -3.40 -6.01 6.63
C GLN A 104 -2.35 -6.13 7.74
N GLN A 105 -1.66 -7.27 7.85
CA GLN A 105 -0.56 -7.45 8.80
C GLN A 105 0.59 -6.47 8.54
N LEU A 106 0.92 -6.22 7.27
CA LEU A 106 1.94 -5.23 6.92
C LEU A 106 1.53 -3.81 7.36
N LEU A 107 0.29 -3.41 7.07
CA LEU A 107 -0.23 -2.11 7.50
C LEU A 107 -0.20 -1.97 9.03
N GLN A 108 -0.61 -2.99 9.78
CA GLN A 108 -0.54 -2.98 11.25
C GLN A 108 0.89 -2.79 11.78
N ARG A 109 1.89 -3.43 11.15
CA ARG A 109 3.30 -3.28 11.54
C ARG A 109 3.83 -1.89 11.22
N LEU A 110 3.48 -1.34 10.07
CA LEU A 110 3.84 0.03 9.68
C LEU A 110 3.22 1.07 10.62
N GLU A 111 1.94 0.88 10.96
CA GLU A 111 1.26 1.72 11.95
C GLU A 111 1.93 1.65 13.32
N ALA A 112 2.27 0.45 13.78
CA ALA A 112 2.94 0.26 15.07
C ALA A 112 4.31 0.95 15.12
N LEU A 113 5.09 0.88 14.03
CA LEU A 113 6.38 1.56 13.91
C LEU A 113 6.23 3.09 13.98
N ALA A 114 5.21 3.63 13.34
CA ALA A 114 5.00 5.07 13.22
C ALA A 114 4.00 5.66 14.24
N ARG A 115 3.57 4.87 15.23
CA ARG A 115 2.55 5.26 16.21
C ARG A 115 2.97 6.49 17.00
N ASP A 116 4.20 6.46 17.53
CA ASP A 116 4.72 7.46 18.47
C ASP A 116 5.49 8.59 17.77
N TRP A 117 5.41 8.66 16.43
CA TRP A 117 6.06 9.74 15.68
C TRP A 117 5.29 11.06 15.87
N PRO A 118 6.01 12.17 16.11
CA PRO A 118 5.38 13.44 16.44
C PRO A 118 4.64 14.03 15.23
N GLU A 119 3.41 14.44 15.48
CA GLU A 119 2.57 15.21 14.55
C GLU A 119 2.93 16.70 14.71
N VAL A 120 3.78 17.22 13.83
CA VAL A 120 4.26 18.60 13.89
C VAL A 120 3.46 19.53 12.97
N GLY A 121 2.38 19.03 12.35
CA GLY A 121 1.56 19.76 11.40
C GLY A 121 2.27 20.02 10.06
N ALA A 122 3.21 19.16 9.67
CA ALA A 122 3.91 19.27 8.40
C ALA A 122 3.01 18.82 7.24
N GLU A 123 2.86 19.64 6.20
CA GLU A 123 2.13 19.27 4.97
C GLU A 123 3.05 18.49 4.01
N ASP A 124 3.60 17.36 4.48
CA ASP A 124 4.69 16.63 3.82
C ASP A 124 4.20 15.45 2.95
N LEU A 125 2.95 15.45 2.49
CA LEU A 125 2.39 14.33 1.70
C LEU A 125 3.23 14.01 0.47
N ASP A 126 3.61 15.04 -0.30
CA ASP A 126 4.38 14.86 -1.53
C ASP A 126 5.78 14.32 -1.23
N THR A 127 6.42 14.83 -0.19
CA THR A 127 7.74 14.39 0.27
C THR A 127 7.70 12.94 0.75
N TRP A 128 6.64 12.53 1.46
CA TRP A 128 6.45 11.15 1.89
C TRP A 128 6.31 10.19 0.71
N LEU A 129 5.45 10.52 -0.25
CA LEU A 129 5.24 9.69 -1.44
C LEU A 129 6.50 9.61 -2.29
N GLU A 130 7.24 10.71 -2.46
CA GLU A 130 8.53 10.72 -3.16
C GLU A 130 9.58 9.87 -2.43
N ALA A 131 9.68 10.00 -1.10
CA ALA A 131 10.68 9.27 -0.33
C ALA A 131 10.49 7.75 -0.40
N VAL A 132 9.24 7.26 -0.35
CA VAL A 132 8.98 5.82 -0.43
C VAL A 132 9.02 5.27 -1.87
N THR A 133 8.91 6.14 -2.88
CA THR A 133 8.98 5.76 -4.31
C THR A 133 10.34 5.97 -4.94
N ALA A 134 11.26 6.69 -4.28
CA ALA A 134 12.58 7.07 -4.81
C ALA A 134 13.44 5.87 -5.26
N GLN A 135 13.23 4.68 -4.68
CA GLN A 135 13.92 3.46 -5.11
C GLN A 135 13.28 2.78 -6.33
N ALA A 136 12.02 3.10 -6.62
CA ALA A 136 11.26 2.54 -7.72
C ALA A 136 11.31 3.50 -8.92
N THR A 137 12.44 3.48 -9.62
CA THR A 137 12.80 4.33 -10.78
C THR A 137 11.85 4.23 -11.98
N SER A 138 10.81 3.39 -11.93
CA SER A 138 9.84 3.16 -13.00
C SER A 138 8.38 3.39 -12.61
N LEU A 139 8.08 3.89 -11.40
CA LEU A 139 6.68 4.11 -11.02
C LEU A 139 6.06 5.25 -11.84
N ASN A 140 4.90 4.96 -12.42
CA ASN A 140 4.16 5.88 -13.26
C ASN A 140 3.79 7.17 -12.48
N SER A 141 4.33 8.32 -12.91
CA SER A 141 4.07 9.64 -12.31
C SER A 141 2.58 9.96 -12.23
N ASP A 142 1.79 9.50 -13.21
CA ASP A 142 0.36 9.76 -13.26
C ASP A 142 -0.39 8.99 -12.19
N ALA A 143 0.05 7.78 -11.86
CA ALA A 143 -0.57 6.98 -10.82
C ALA A 143 -0.24 7.52 -9.41
N LEU A 144 0.99 8.00 -9.20
CA LEU A 144 1.34 8.73 -7.98
C LEU A 144 0.55 10.03 -7.85
N GLN A 145 0.34 10.74 -8.96
CA GLN A 145 -0.48 11.95 -8.98
C GLN A 145 -1.95 11.67 -8.68
N GLN A 146 -2.52 10.59 -9.19
CA GLN A 146 -3.88 10.18 -8.87
C GLN A 146 -4.04 9.79 -7.39
N LEU A 147 -3.05 9.09 -6.82
CA LEU A 147 -3.05 8.77 -5.40
C LEU A 147 -2.99 10.05 -4.54
N ARG A 148 -2.14 11.01 -4.91
CA ARG A 148 -2.07 12.35 -4.27
C ARG A 148 -3.43 13.05 -4.25
N VAL A 149 -4.08 13.14 -5.42
CA VAL A 149 -5.39 13.79 -5.56
C VAL A 149 -6.43 13.10 -4.68
N ALA A 150 -6.45 11.77 -4.67
CA ALA A 150 -7.40 11.03 -3.85
C ALA A 150 -7.17 11.23 -2.35
N VAL A 151 -5.92 11.30 -1.89
CA VAL A 151 -5.59 11.50 -0.46
C VAL A 151 -5.92 12.92 0.00
N ASN A 152 -5.71 13.94 -0.84
CA ASN A 152 -6.02 15.34 -0.49
C ASN A 152 -7.53 15.65 -0.45
N GLN A 153 -8.37 14.88 -1.14
CA GLN A 153 -9.84 15.01 -1.07
C GLN A 153 -10.45 14.26 0.13
N ALA A 154 -9.64 13.79 1.07
CA ALA A 154 -10.05 12.87 2.15
C ALA A 154 -10.33 13.59 3.45
#